data_AF-A0A4S4NEE7-F1
#
_entry.id   AF-A0A4S4NEE7-F1
#
_cell.length_a   1.000
_cell.length_b   1.000
_cell.length_c   1.000
_cell.angle_alpha   90.00
_cell.angle_beta   90.00
_cell.angle_gamma   90.00
#
_symmetry.space_group_name_H-M   'P 1'
#
loop_
_entity.id
_entity.type
_entity.pdbx_description
1 polymer ?
#
loop_
_entity_poly.entity_id
_entity_poly.type
_entity_poly.pdbx_seq_one_letter_code
_entity_poly.pdbx_strand_id
1 'polypeptide(L)'
;MSFSARLDRLHRQARQNRWLGLFAVFNRVALAAGFLPAGYVKINGERFTDLHNLHPLGGYLEALFHTGYYYTFIGVAQVTAAVLLLIPRTATLGAVLYLPIIVNICILSFAVRFQGSLLTAPLMILANLYLLCWDCHKFRLVFPWNHDLAEALLPAKEELTWRFPWKFVLGVVATVVVVFASVVFVMRNALMPMNRITDCRPRCAGSTDPGACLEFCECVHTRGETLDDCLEAYGRAVE
;
A
#
# COMPACT_ATOMS: atom_id res chain seq x y z
N MET A 1 19.15 11.84 -28.50
CA MET A 1 18.46 12.44 -27.33
C MET A 1 18.88 11.70 -26.08
N SER A 2 19.36 12.40 -25.05
CA SER A 2 19.70 11.78 -23.76
C SER A 2 18.44 11.23 -23.08
N PHE A 3 18.62 10.22 -22.22
CA PHE A 3 17.52 9.60 -21.45
C PHE A 3 16.75 10.63 -20.60
N SER A 4 17.46 11.58 -19.96
CA SER A 4 16.84 12.66 -19.19
C SER A 4 15.90 13.52 -20.03
N ALA A 5 16.31 13.91 -21.24
CA ALA A 5 15.49 14.78 -22.09
C ALA A 5 14.17 14.10 -22.53
N ARG A 6 14.18 12.76 -22.67
CA ARG A 6 12.97 11.98 -22.97
C ARG A 6 12.01 11.97 -21.77
N LEU A 7 12.55 11.77 -20.56
CA LEU A 7 11.76 11.80 -19.32
C LEU A 7 11.15 13.19 -19.09
N ASP A 8 11.92 14.24 -19.30
CA ASP A 8 11.46 15.63 -19.14
C ASP A 8 10.31 15.96 -20.10
N ARG A 9 10.43 15.52 -21.37
CA ARG A 9 9.36 15.66 -22.36
C ARG A 9 8.10 14.89 -21.97
N LEU A 10 8.25 13.66 -21.51
CA LEU A 10 7.12 12.82 -21.08
C LEU A 10 6.41 13.44 -19.86
N HIS A 11 7.18 13.92 -18.88
CA HIS A 11 6.67 14.61 -17.70
C HIS A 11 5.88 15.86 -18.08
N ARG A 12 6.43 16.71 -18.96
CA ARG A 12 5.72 17.90 -19.44
C ARG A 12 4.42 17.56 -20.14
N GLN A 13 4.41 16.55 -21.03
CA GLN A 13 3.20 16.08 -21.71
C GLN A 13 2.15 15.55 -20.73
N ALA A 14 2.57 14.82 -19.70
CA ALA A 14 1.67 14.34 -18.65
C ALA A 14 1.04 15.51 -17.86
N ARG A 15 1.84 16.53 -17.53
CA ARG A 15 1.41 17.73 -16.80
C ARG A 15 0.49 18.65 -17.62
N GLN A 16 0.56 18.61 -18.95
CA GLN A 16 -0.36 19.34 -19.83
C GLN A 16 -1.80 18.80 -19.76
N ASN A 17 -1.99 17.55 -19.32
CA ASN A 17 -3.31 16.94 -19.26
C ASN A 17 -3.97 17.14 -17.89
N ARG A 18 -5.12 17.84 -17.88
CA ARG A 18 -5.86 18.11 -16.63
C ARG A 18 -6.42 16.86 -15.96
N TRP A 19 -6.75 15.81 -16.72
CA TRP A 19 -7.23 14.54 -16.15
C TRP A 19 -6.18 13.86 -15.27
N LEU A 20 -4.91 13.93 -15.67
CA LEU A 20 -3.81 13.39 -14.86
C LEU A 20 -3.61 14.24 -13.60
N GLY A 21 -3.79 15.56 -13.70
CA GLY A 21 -3.81 16.43 -12.53
C GLY A 21 -4.94 16.10 -11.54
N LEU A 22 -6.15 15.85 -12.04
CA LEU A 22 -7.27 15.37 -11.22
C LEU A 22 -6.97 14.02 -10.58
N PHE A 23 -6.35 13.10 -11.31
CA PHE A 23 -5.92 11.81 -10.76
C PHE A 23 -4.87 11.97 -9.65
N ALA A 24 -3.94 12.93 -9.77
CA ALA A 24 -3.02 13.27 -8.68
C ALA A 24 -3.76 13.80 -7.43
N VAL A 25 -4.78 14.65 -7.61
CA VAL A 25 -5.61 15.12 -6.50
C VAL A 25 -6.38 13.96 -5.86
N PHE A 26 -6.98 13.09 -6.68
CA PHE A 26 -7.65 11.88 -6.21
C PHE A 26 -6.72 11.00 -5.37
N ASN A 27 -5.50 10.72 -5.85
CA ASN A 27 -4.53 9.91 -5.11
C ASN A 27 -4.15 10.56 -3.77
N ARG A 28 -3.98 11.88 -3.70
CA ARG A 28 -3.71 12.58 -2.44
C ARG A 28 -4.82 12.38 -1.43
N VAL A 29 -6.06 12.58 -1.85
CA VAL A 29 -7.24 12.44 -0.98
C VAL A 29 -7.43 10.98 -0.57
N ALA A 30 -7.28 10.03 -1.49
CA ALA A 30 -7.43 8.60 -1.22
C ALA A 30 -6.35 8.07 -0.25
N LEU A 31 -5.08 8.44 -0.45
CA LEU A 31 -3.99 8.07 0.46
C LEU A 31 -4.17 8.70 1.84
N ALA A 32 -4.56 9.98 1.90
CA ALA A 32 -4.87 10.64 3.17
C ALA A 32 -6.03 9.97 3.89
N ALA A 33 -7.10 9.59 3.18
CA ALA A 33 -8.23 8.86 3.74
C ALA A 33 -7.85 7.47 4.29
N GLY A 34 -6.81 6.83 3.75
CA GLY A 34 -6.28 5.58 4.30
C GLY A 34 -5.48 5.77 5.59
N PHE A 35 -4.63 6.80 5.67
CA PHE A 35 -3.74 7.00 6.82
C PHE A 35 -4.35 7.82 7.97
N LEU A 36 -5.32 8.70 7.70
CA LEU A 36 -5.94 9.51 8.75
C LEU A 36 -6.68 8.66 9.80
N PRO A 37 -7.63 7.77 9.44
CA PRO A 37 -8.31 6.93 10.43
C PRO A 37 -7.32 5.98 11.11
N ALA A 38 -6.45 5.36 10.31
CA ALA A 38 -5.48 4.39 10.80
C ALA A 38 -4.49 4.98 11.79
N GLY A 39 -4.05 6.24 11.59
CA GLY A 39 -3.16 6.94 12.49
C GLY A 39 -3.90 7.50 13.71
N TYR A 40 -5.12 8.01 13.53
CA TYR A 40 -5.95 8.55 14.62
C TYR A 40 -6.22 7.51 15.73
N VAL A 41 -6.62 6.28 15.35
CA VAL A 41 -6.83 5.17 16.30
C VAL A 41 -5.57 4.91 17.13
N LYS A 42 -4.38 4.96 16.51
CA LYS A 42 -3.10 4.77 17.23
C LYS A 42 -2.77 5.91 18.19
N ILE A 43 -3.14 7.14 17.82
CA ILE A 43 -2.94 8.32 18.66
C ILE A 43 -3.85 8.28 19.89
N ASN A 44 -5.09 7.81 19.73
CA ASN A 44 -6.05 7.65 20.83
C ASN A 44 -5.72 6.49 21.79
N GLY A 45 -4.68 5.70 21.50
CA GLY A 45 -4.37 4.52 22.30
C GLY A 45 -5.41 3.40 22.16
N GLU A 46 -6.12 3.38 21.03
CA GLU A 46 -7.06 2.31 20.69
C GLU A 46 -6.35 1.22 19.86
N ARG A 47 -6.89 -0.01 19.90
CA ARG A 47 -6.40 -1.13 19.10
C ARG A 47 -6.70 -0.87 17.63
N PHE A 48 -5.71 -1.11 16.76
CA PHE A 48 -5.87 -0.86 15.32
C PHE A 48 -6.91 -1.78 14.65
N THR A 49 -7.08 -3.00 15.15
CA THR A 49 -8.03 -3.98 14.61
C THR A 49 -8.56 -4.89 15.73
N ASP A 50 -9.74 -5.46 15.54
CA ASP A 50 -10.30 -6.54 16.39
C ASP A 50 -9.84 -7.95 15.97
N LEU A 51 -8.69 -8.06 15.28
CA LEU A 51 -8.13 -9.34 14.90
C LEU A 51 -7.62 -10.08 16.15
N HIS A 52 -7.95 -11.37 16.27
CA HIS A 52 -7.58 -12.15 17.43
C HIS A 52 -6.05 -12.24 17.59
N ASN A 53 -5.55 -12.11 18.80
CA ASN A 53 -4.11 -12.13 19.12
C ASN A 53 -3.39 -13.45 18.75
N LEU A 54 -4.13 -14.53 18.48
CA LEU A 54 -3.57 -15.82 18.04
C LEU A 54 -3.23 -15.79 16.55
N HIS A 55 -3.93 -14.96 15.77
CA HIS A 55 -3.58 -14.75 14.37
C HIS A 55 -2.20 -14.07 14.28
N PRO A 56 -1.30 -14.47 13.35
CA PRO A 56 0.06 -13.93 13.26
C PRO A 56 0.14 -12.40 13.24
N LEU A 57 -0.71 -11.76 12.42
CA LEU A 57 -0.80 -10.29 12.43
C LEU A 57 -1.40 -9.74 13.73
N GLY A 58 -2.39 -10.43 14.32
CA GLY A 58 -3.04 -9.98 15.56
C GLY A 58 -2.03 -9.96 16.71
N GLY A 59 -1.25 -11.02 16.87
CA GLY A 59 -0.15 -11.08 17.85
C GLY A 59 0.90 -10.00 17.62
N TYR A 60 1.30 -9.75 16.38
CA TYR A 60 2.22 -8.64 16.05
C TYR A 60 1.63 -7.27 16.42
N LEU A 61 0.37 -7.00 16.07
CA LEU A 61 -0.29 -5.74 16.37
C LEU A 61 -0.52 -5.56 17.87
N GLU A 62 -0.75 -6.65 18.62
CA GLU A 62 -0.85 -6.63 20.07
C GLU A 62 0.49 -6.26 20.71
N ALA A 63 1.57 -6.93 20.30
CA ALA A 63 2.91 -6.59 20.77
C ALA A 63 3.27 -5.13 20.43
N LEU A 64 2.92 -4.69 19.21
CA LEU A 64 3.13 -3.32 18.77
C LEU A 64 2.32 -2.32 19.62
N PHE A 65 1.07 -2.62 19.94
CA PHE A 65 0.22 -1.79 20.80
C PHE A 65 0.85 -1.58 22.18
N HIS A 66 1.40 -2.65 22.78
CA HIS A 66 2.06 -2.60 24.09
C HIS A 66 3.42 -1.88 24.10
N THR A 67 3.94 -1.45 22.95
CA THR A 67 5.15 -0.59 22.91
C THR A 67 4.89 0.85 23.40
N GLY A 68 3.63 1.20 23.67
CA GLY A 68 3.26 2.50 24.25
C GLY A 68 3.57 3.66 23.31
N TYR A 69 4.55 4.50 23.66
CA TYR A 69 4.86 5.72 22.91
C TYR A 69 5.25 5.44 21.45
N TYR A 70 5.85 4.29 21.15
CA TYR A 70 6.25 3.94 19.79
C TYR A 70 5.02 3.69 18.88
N TYR A 71 3.97 3.05 19.41
CA TYR A 71 2.69 2.88 18.71
C TYR A 71 2.05 4.23 18.36
N THR A 72 2.01 5.14 19.34
CA THR A 72 1.53 6.52 19.13
C THR A 72 2.40 7.28 18.12
N PHE A 73 3.72 7.13 18.18
CA PHE A 73 4.66 7.76 17.24
C PHE A 73 4.38 7.34 15.78
N ILE A 74 4.12 6.05 15.53
CA ILE A 74 3.71 5.56 14.21
C ILE A 74 2.40 6.24 13.78
N GLY A 75 1.43 6.37 14.68
CA GLY A 75 0.18 7.08 14.44
C GLY A 75 0.39 8.54 14.03
N VAL A 76 1.21 9.26 14.78
CA VAL A 76 1.59 10.65 14.49
C VAL A 76 2.28 10.76 13.13
N ALA A 77 3.20 9.85 12.80
CA ALA A 77 3.86 9.83 11.49
C ALA A 77 2.86 9.59 10.35
N GLN A 78 1.89 8.68 10.53
CA GLN A 78 0.83 8.42 9.56
C GLN A 78 -0.07 9.64 9.33
N VAL A 79 -0.55 10.26 10.41
CA VAL A 79 -1.39 11.46 10.33
C VAL A 79 -0.62 12.63 9.72
N THR A 80 0.64 12.82 10.11
CA THR A 80 1.50 13.88 9.54
C THR A 80 1.68 13.68 8.05
N ALA A 81 2.00 12.47 7.58
CA ALA A 81 2.12 12.18 6.15
C ALA A 81 0.81 12.48 5.39
N ALA A 82 -0.33 12.11 5.96
CA ALA A 82 -1.64 12.35 5.35
C ALA A 82 -2.00 13.85 5.29
N VAL A 83 -1.77 14.61 6.36
CA VAL A 83 -2.03 16.07 6.38
C VAL A 83 -1.12 16.78 5.38
N LEU A 84 0.17 16.41 5.33
CA LEU A 84 1.10 16.99 4.36
C LEU A 84 0.70 16.70 2.91
N LEU A 85 0.12 15.53 2.63
CA LEU A 85 -0.42 15.16 1.30
C LEU A 85 -1.62 16.03 0.88
N LEU A 86 -2.47 16.44 1.83
CA LEU A 86 -3.63 17.28 1.55
C LEU A 86 -3.25 18.74 1.25
N ILE A 87 -2.16 19.23 1.84
CA ILE A 87 -1.67 20.59 1.60
C ILE A 87 -0.84 20.62 0.30
N PRO A 88 -1.27 21.31 -0.78
CA PRO A 88 -0.64 21.21 -2.09
C PRO A 88 0.85 21.56 -2.14
N ARG A 89 1.30 22.47 -1.26
CA ARG A 89 2.70 22.90 -1.15
C ARG A 89 3.60 21.83 -0.53
N THR A 90 3.09 21.07 0.45
CA THR A 90 3.87 20.04 1.18
C THR A 90 3.61 18.62 0.67
N ALA A 91 2.74 18.45 -0.33
CA ALA A 91 2.33 17.13 -0.81
C ALA A 91 3.50 16.20 -1.17
N THR A 92 4.60 16.75 -1.67
CA THR A 92 5.80 15.96 -2.01
C THR A 92 6.50 15.44 -0.76
N LEU A 93 6.61 16.26 0.29
CA LEU A 93 7.14 15.82 1.60
C LEU A 93 6.24 14.76 2.22
N GLY A 94 4.91 14.96 2.13
CA GLY A 94 3.92 13.96 2.53
C GLY A 94 4.12 12.64 1.81
N ALA A 95 4.27 12.64 0.49
CA ALA A 95 4.50 11.43 -0.31
C ALA A 95 5.83 10.73 0.04
N VAL A 96 6.90 11.49 0.30
CA VAL A 96 8.20 10.94 0.73
C VAL A 96 8.09 10.28 2.10
N LEU A 97 7.41 10.91 3.06
CA LEU A 97 7.18 10.34 4.39
C LEU A 97 6.24 9.14 4.35
N TYR A 98 5.23 9.17 3.48
CA TYR A 98 4.24 8.11 3.30
C TYR A 98 4.88 6.81 2.77
N LEU A 99 5.82 6.93 1.83
CA LEU A 99 6.40 5.79 1.10
C LEU A 99 6.99 4.71 2.02
N PRO A 100 7.96 4.99 2.92
CA PRO A 100 8.56 3.96 3.76
C PRO A 100 7.52 3.31 4.70
N ILE A 101 6.53 4.07 5.16
CA ILE A 101 5.47 3.57 6.04
C ILE A 101 4.59 2.56 5.28
N ILE A 102 4.10 2.92 4.09
CA ILE A 102 3.23 2.01 3.32
C ILE A 102 3.99 0.81 2.78
N VAL A 103 5.26 0.96 2.42
CA VAL A 103 6.12 -0.15 2.00
C VAL A 103 6.31 -1.13 3.16
N ASN A 104 6.58 -0.65 4.37
CA ASN A 104 6.68 -1.51 5.55
C ASN A 104 5.37 -2.27 5.82
N ILE A 105 4.22 -1.59 5.78
CA ILE A 105 2.90 -2.22 5.93
C ILE A 105 2.65 -3.27 4.86
N CYS A 106 3.01 -2.99 3.60
CA CYS A 106 2.84 -3.92 2.49
C CYS A 106 3.70 -5.17 2.66
N ILE A 107 4.97 -5.01 3.03
CA ILE A 107 5.88 -6.13 3.29
C ILE A 107 5.36 -6.98 4.45
N LEU A 108 4.93 -6.34 5.55
CA LEU A 108 4.32 -7.04 6.68
C LEU A 108 3.09 -7.83 6.25
N SER A 109 2.21 -7.22 5.45
CA SER A 109 0.98 -7.86 4.96
C SER A 109 1.27 -9.12 4.13
N PHE A 110 2.32 -9.10 3.32
CA PHE A 110 2.78 -10.27 2.57
C PHE A 110 3.42 -11.32 3.47
N ALA A 111 4.28 -10.92 4.41
CA ALA A 111 4.97 -11.84 5.30
C ALA A 111 3.99 -12.68 6.13
N VAL A 112 2.94 -12.06 6.66
CA VAL A 112 1.94 -12.74 7.51
C VAL A 112 0.68 -13.16 6.76
N ARG A 113 0.67 -13.08 5.41
CA ARG A 113 -0.44 -13.48 4.54
C ARG A 113 -1.79 -12.83 4.94
N PHE A 114 -1.78 -11.54 5.32
CA PHE A 114 -2.96 -10.87 5.85
C PHE A 114 -3.88 -10.28 4.78
N GLN A 115 -5.06 -10.87 4.63
CA GLN A 115 -6.03 -10.53 3.59
C GLN A 115 -6.43 -9.05 3.54
N GLY A 116 -6.58 -8.38 4.68
CA GLY A 116 -7.16 -7.04 4.76
C GLY A 116 -6.39 -5.96 3.99
N SER A 117 -5.09 -6.15 3.78
CA SER A 117 -4.22 -5.18 3.07
C SER A 117 -3.44 -5.75 1.89
N LEU A 118 -3.63 -7.04 1.53
CA LEU A 118 -2.97 -7.66 0.37
C LEU A 118 -3.24 -6.92 -0.94
N LEU A 119 -4.43 -6.36 -1.12
CA LEU A 119 -4.80 -5.62 -2.32
C LEU A 119 -4.55 -4.11 -2.15
N THR A 120 -4.94 -3.54 -1.02
CA THR A 120 -4.93 -2.09 -0.82
C THR A 120 -3.52 -1.53 -0.64
N ALA A 121 -2.63 -2.22 0.09
CA ALA A 121 -1.28 -1.70 0.34
C ALA A 121 -0.43 -1.58 -0.95
N PRO A 122 -0.41 -2.56 -1.87
CA PRO A 122 0.27 -2.40 -3.16
C PRO A 122 -0.30 -1.26 -4.01
N LEU A 123 -1.63 -1.10 -4.05
CA LEU A 123 -2.27 0.00 -4.77
C LEU A 123 -1.91 1.37 -4.16
N MET A 124 -1.82 1.45 -2.83
CA MET A 124 -1.38 2.66 -2.13
C MET A 124 0.10 2.98 -2.41
N ILE A 125 0.97 1.97 -2.54
CA ILE A 125 2.36 2.16 -3.01
C ILE A 125 2.35 2.75 -4.43
N LEU A 126 1.60 2.15 -5.36
CA LEU A 126 1.54 2.60 -6.74
C LEU A 126 0.99 4.03 -6.86
N ALA A 127 -0.05 4.36 -6.10
CA ALA A 127 -0.60 5.71 -6.03
C ALA A 127 0.43 6.71 -5.48
N ASN A 128 1.20 6.33 -4.45
CA ASN A 128 2.23 7.19 -3.88
C ASN A 128 3.43 7.36 -4.83
N LEU A 129 3.85 6.29 -5.52
CA LEU A 129 4.86 6.36 -6.58
C LEU A 129 4.41 7.27 -7.73
N TYR A 130 3.14 7.21 -8.11
CA TYR A 130 2.57 8.15 -9.07
C TYR A 130 2.69 9.60 -8.59
N LEU A 131 2.40 9.89 -7.32
CA LEU A 131 2.56 11.25 -6.76
C LEU A 131 4.02 11.73 -6.77
N LEU A 132 4.97 10.84 -6.43
CA LEU A 132 6.39 11.15 -6.49
C LEU A 132 6.85 11.43 -7.93
N CYS A 133 6.37 10.66 -8.90
CA CYS A 133 6.59 10.91 -10.33
C CYS A 133 5.92 12.22 -10.79
N TRP A 134 4.72 12.52 -10.31
CA TRP A 134 3.98 13.75 -10.63
C TRP A 134 4.70 15.01 -10.10
N ASP A 135 5.40 14.88 -8.99
CA ASP A 135 6.19 15.92 -8.36
C ASP A 135 7.71 15.81 -8.68
N CYS A 136 8.11 15.00 -9.67
CA CYS A 136 9.51 14.73 -10.01
C CYS A 136 10.35 16.01 -10.26
N HIS A 137 9.74 17.01 -10.88
CA HIS A 137 10.33 18.34 -11.10
C HIS A 137 10.79 19.04 -9.80
N LYS A 138 10.12 18.80 -8.66
CA LYS A 138 10.48 19.41 -7.36
C LYS A 138 11.73 18.81 -6.74
N PHE A 139 12.03 17.54 -7.03
CA PHE A 139 13.27 16.92 -6.54
C PHE A 139 14.51 17.54 -7.19
N ARG A 140 14.37 18.07 -8.42
CA ARG A 140 15.44 18.85 -9.07
C ARG A 140 15.60 20.26 -8.46
N LEU A 141 14.55 20.79 -7.83
CA LEU A 141 14.54 22.08 -7.14
C LEU A 141 15.28 22.04 -5.79
N VAL A 142 15.40 20.85 -5.18
CA VAL A 142 16.17 20.65 -3.93
C VAL A 142 17.68 20.85 -4.17
N PHE A 143 18.14 20.80 -5.42
CA PHE A 143 19.49 21.18 -5.80
C PHE A 143 19.52 22.66 -6.24
N PRO A 144 20.18 23.56 -5.48
CA PRO A 144 20.07 25.01 -5.65
C PRO A 144 20.58 25.57 -7.00
N TRP A 145 21.23 24.75 -7.83
CA TRP A 145 21.83 25.16 -9.11
C TRP A 145 20.88 25.10 -10.32
N ASN A 146 19.61 24.67 -10.16
CA ASN A 146 18.71 24.36 -11.29
C ASN A 146 17.29 24.99 -11.19
N HIS A 147 17.10 26.09 -10.45
CA HIS A 147 15.78 26.70 -10.25
C HIS A 147 15.08 27.06 -11.58
N ASP A 148 15.77 27.74 -12.50
CA ASP A 148 15.21 28.13 -13.81
C ASP A 148 14.84 26.92 -14.68
N LEU A 149 15.57 25.81 -14.53
CA LEU A 149 15.32 24.58 -15.27
C LEU A 149 14.04 23.88 -14.80
N ALA A 150 13.73 23.95 -13.51
CA ALA A 150 12.57 23.30 -12.92
C ALA A 150 11.25 24.00 -13.28
N GLU A 151 11.26 25.32 -13.33
CA GLU A 151 10.08 26.11 -13.71
C GLU A 151 9.79 25.96 -15.21
N ALA A 152 10.84 25.88 -16.04
CA ALA A 152 10.73 25.58 -17.48
C ALA A 152 10.16 24.18 -17.79
N LEU A 153 10.16 23.23 -16.84
CA LEU A 153 9.59 21.89 -17.02
C LEU A 153 8.06 21.86 -16.90
N LEU A 154 7.45 22.91 -16.33
CA LEU A 154 6.01 23.00 -16.18
C LEU A 154 5.37 23.66 -17.41
N PRO A 155 4.25 23.13 -17.91
CA PRO A 155 3.53 23.77 -19.00
C PRO A 155 2.85 25.05 -18.54
N ALA A 156 2.81 26.07 -19.41
CA ALA A 156 2.03 27.27 -19.16
C ALA A 156 0.52 26.95 -19.04
N LYS A 157 -0.24 27.80 -18.35
CA LYS A 157 -1.69 27.60 -18.13
C LYS A 157 -2.47 27.45 -19.44
N GLU A 158 -2.02 28.13 -20.48
CA GLU A 158 -2.58 28.11 -21.84
C GLU A 158 -2.32 26.78 -22.57
N GLU A 159 -1.27 26.04 -22.21
CA GLU A 159 -0.94 24.73 -22.79
C GLU A 159 -1.77 23.58 -22.20
N LEU A 160 -2.62 23.84 -21.19
CA LEU A 160 -3.41 22.81 -20.53
C LEU A 160 -4.55 22.33 -21.42
N THR A 161 -4.68 21.00 -21.54
CA THR A 161 -5.71 20.37 -22.38
C THR A 161 -6.62 19.45 -21.57
N TRP A 162 -7.86 19.31 -22.03
CA TRP A 162 -8.88 18.39 -21.48
C TRP A 162 -9.03 17.11 -22.30
N ARG A 163 -8.08 16.81 -23.19
CA ARG A 163 -8.12 15.60 -24.03
C ARG A 163 -8.10 14.37 -23.12
N PHE A 164 -9.12 13.53 -23.24
CA PHE A 164 -9.25 12.37 -22.37
C PHE A 164 -8.10 11.37 -22.62
N PRO A 165 -7.36 10.94 -21.58
CA PRO A 165 -6.14 10.15 -21.73
C PRO A 165 -6.43 8.64 -21.73
N TRP A 166 -7.05 8.13 -22.81
CA TRP A 166 -7.42 6.70 -22.92
C TRP A 166 -6.28 5.73 -22.61
N LYS A 167 -5.06 6.00 -23.11
CA LYS A 167 -3.89 5.14 -22.85
C LYS A 167 -3.52 5.07 -21.37
N PHE A 168 -3.65 6.20 -20.65
CA PHE A 168 -3.37 6.26 -19.22
C PHE A 168 -4.42 5.47 -18.44
N VAL A 169 -5.71 5.68 -18.73
CA VAL A 169 -6.82 4.99 -18.06
C VAL A 169 -6.72 3.49 -18.29
N LEU A 170 -6.46 3.06 -19.53
CA LEU A 170 -6.24 1.64 -19.85
C LEU A 170 -5.06 1.07 -19.06
N GLY A 171 -3.96 1.82 -18.94
CA GLY A 171 -2.81 1.42 -18.13
C GLY A 171 -3.13 1.28 -16.64
N VAL A 172 -3.90 2.21 -16.07
CA VAL A 172 -4.35 2.14 -14.66
C VAL A 172 -5.26 0.92 -14.45
N VAL A 173 -6.26 0.72 -15.32
CA VAL A 173 -7.16 -0.44 -15.23
C VAL A 173 -6.39 -1.75 -15.37
N ALA A 174 -5.50 -1.85 -16.35
CA ALA A 174 -4.65 -3.03 -16.53
C ALA A 174 -3.80 -3.30 -15.28
N THR A 175 -3.22 -2.25 -14.68
CA THR A 175 -2.42 -2.39 -13.45
C THR A 175 -3.28 -2.90 -12.30
N VAL A 176 -4.47 -2.33 -12.07
CA VAL A 176 -5.39 -2.78 -11.02
C VAL A 176 -5.80 -4.24 -11.23
N VAL A 177 -6.12 -4.62 -12.48
CA VAL A 177 -6.47 -6.00 -12.83
C VAL A 177 -5.30 -6.95 -12.57
N VAL A 178 -4.08 -6.57 -12.93
CA VAL A 178 -2.87 -7.39 -12.66
C VAL A 178 -2.65 -7.55 -11.16
N VAL A 179 -2.72 -6.47 -10.37
CA VAL A 179 -2.59 -6.57 -8.90
C VAL A 179 -3.69 -7.46 -8.33
N PHE A 180 -4.94 -7.24 -8.72
CA PHE A 180 -6.06 -8.06 -8.27
C PHE A 180 -5.89 -9.54 -8.63
N ALA A 181 -5.54 -9.84 -9.89
CA ALA A 181 -5.29 -11.20 -10.36
C ALA A 181 -4.12 -11.85 -9.60
N SER A 182 -3.05 -11.10 -9.31
CA SER A 182 -1.92 -11.60 -8.52
C SER A 182 -2.32 -11.95 -7.08
N VAL A 183 -3.15 -11.12 -6.45
CA VAL A 183 -3.68 -11.40 -5.10
C VAL A 183 -4.59 -12.62 -5.13
N VAL A 184 -5.51 -12.72 -6.10
CA VAL A 184 -6.37 -13.90 -6.27
C VAL A 184 -5.54 -15.16 -6.52
N PHE A 185 -4.50 -15.07 -7.35
CA PHE A 185 -3.58 -16.16 -7.61
C PHE A 185 -2.86 -16.61 -6.34
N VAL A 186 -2.32 -15.68 -5.55
CA VAL A 186 -1.70 -16.00 -4.26
C VAL A 186 -2.72 -16.62 -3.31
N MET A 187 -3.92 -16.03 -3.19
CA MET A 187 -4.97 -16.56 -2.33
C MET A 187 -5.42 -17.96 -2.75
N ARG A 188 -5.35 -18.32 -4.03
CA ARG A 188 -5.74 -19.65 -4.53
C ARG A 188 -4.65 -20.70 -4.35
N ASN A 189 -3.39 -20.33 -4.55
CA ASN A 189 -2.27 -21.29 -4.58
C ASN A 189 -1.49 -21.36 -3.26
N ALA A 190 -1.53 -20.32 -2.43
CA ALA A 190 -0.92 -20.34 -1.12
C ALA A 190 -1.94 -20.74 -0.05
N LEU A 191 -1.47 -21.49 0.96
CA LEU A 191 -2.26 -21.79 2.15
C LEU A 191 -2.36 -20.52 3.01
N MET A 192 -3.54 -19.94 3.10
CA MET A 192 -3.74 -18.64 3.73
C MET A 192 -4.49 -18.82 5.06
N PRO A 193 -4.05 -18.18 6.16
CA PRO A 193 -4.67 -18.35 7.47
C PRO A 193 -6.10 -17.81 7.55
N MET A 194 -6.48 -16.84 6.70
CA MET A 194 -7.71 -16.03 6.82
C MET A 194 -7.79 -15.25 8.14
N ASN A 195 -8.67 -14.25 8.19
CA ASN A 195 -8.85 -13.45 9.40
C ASN A 195 -9.58 -14.20 10.52
N ARG A 196 -10.40 -15.21 10.17
CA ARG A 196 -11.21 -15.98 11.12
C ARG A 196 -11.18 -17.47 10.78
N ILE A 197 -11.30 -18.30 11.80
CA ILE A 197 -11.39 -19.77 11.64
C ILE A 197 -12.60 -20.20 10.79
N THR A 198 -13.71 -19.47 10.89
CA THR A 198 -14.94 -19.71 10.10
C THR A 198 -14.73 -19.50 8.60
N ASP A 199 -13.74 -18.68 8.24
CA ASP A 199 -13.38 -18.41 6.85
C ASP A 199 -12.25 -19.35 6.39
N CYS A 200 -11.43 -19.84 7.32
CA CYS A 200 -10.34 -20.78 7.06
C CYS A 200 -10.88 -22.19 6.74
N ARG A 201 -11.66 -22.79 7.64
CA ARG A 201 -12.10 -24.21 7.53
C ARG A 201 -12.83 -24.54 6.21
N PRO A 202 -13.78 -23.72 5.71
CA PRO A 202 -14.49 -24.04 4.46
C PRO A 202 -13.58 -24.16 3.23
N ARG A 203 -12.40 -23.51 3.25
CA ARG A 203 -11.44 -23.57 2.15
C ARG A 203 -10.68 -24.89 2.08
N CYS A 204 -10.66 -25.64 3.17
CA CYS A 204 -9.99 -26.94 3.24
C CYS A 204 -10.74 -28.04 2.47
N ALA A 205 -12.03 -27.89 2.23
CA ALA A 205 -12.85 -28.89 1.53
C ALA A 205 -12.36 -29.19 0.10
N GLY A 206 -11.66 -28.25 -0.53
CA GLY A 206 -11.07 -28.40 -1.87
C GLY A 206 -9.54 -28.54 -1.88
N SER A 207 -8.91 -28.75 -0.73
CA SER A 207 -7.45 -28.90 -0.61
C SER A 207 -7.01 -30.34 -0.88
N THR A 208 -5.72 -30.53 -1.19
CA THR A 208 -5.13 -31.86 -1.46
C THR A 208 -5.31 -32.82 -0.29
N ASP A 209 -5.13 -32.31 0.93
CA ASP A 209 -5.42 -33.02 2.18
C ASP A 209 -6.27 -32.10 3.10
N PRO A 210 -7.60 -32.32 3.15
CA PRO A 210 -8.49 -31.56 4.02
C PRO A 210 -8.16 -31.69 5.51
N GLY A 211 -7.63 -32.83 5.96
CA GLY A 211 -7.26 -33.07 7.35
C GLY A 211 -6.07 -32.20 7.76
N ALA A 212 -5.00 -32.23 6.96
CA ALA A 212 -3.83 -31.37 7.17
C ALA A 212 -4.21 -29.87 7.11
N CYS A 213 -5.10 -29.48 6.20
CA CYS A 213 -5.55 -28.09 6.10
C CYS A 213 -6.37 -27.64 7.32
N LEU A 214 -7.25 -28.51 7.84
CA LEU A 214 -7.99 -28.22 9.07
C LEU A 214 -7.03 -28.07 10.26
N GLU A 215 -6.02 -28.93 10.35
CA GLU A 215 -4.98 -28.85 11.38
C GLU A 215 -4.19 -27.54 11.28
N PHE A 216 -3.88 -27.07 10.07
CA PHE A 216 -3.29 -25.74 9.86
C PHE A 216 -4.21 -24.63 10.37
N CYS A 217 -5.52 -24.69 10.11
CA CYS A 217 -6.46 -23.68 10.63
C CYS A 217 -6.50 -23.68 12.17
N GLU A 218 -6.45 -24.85 12.82
CA GLU A 218 -6.40 -24.97 14.28
C GLU A 218 -5.06 -24.46 14.86
N CYS A 219 -3.96 -24.78 14.19
CA CYS A 219 -2.61 -24.31 14.55
C CYS A 219 -2.57 -22.78 14.68
N VAL A 220 -3.15 -22.09 13.69
CA VAL A 220 -3.19 -20.63 13.65
C VAL A 220 -4.23 -20.04 14.60
N HIS A 221 -5.48 -20.50 14.55
CA HIS A 221 -6.60 -19.81 15.22
C HIS A 221 -6.89 -20.29 16.63
N THR A 222 -6.45 -21.50 16.99
CA THR A 222 -6.74 -22.12 18.30
C THR A 222 -5.50 -22.21 19.16
N ARG A 223 -4.36 -22.64 18.60
CA ARG A 223 -3.09 -22.75 19.33
C ARG A 223 -2.27 -21.46 19.31
N GLY A 224 -2.37 -20.67 18.24
CA GLY A 224 -1.61 -19.42 18.08
C GLY A 224 -0.12 -19.65 17.87
N GLU A 225 0.23 -20.76 17.21
CA GLU A 225 1.61 -21.04 16.82
C GLU A 225 2.07 -20.10 15.70
N THR A 226 3.38 -20.10 15.41
CA THR A 226 3.89 -19.24 14.35
C THR A 226 3.40 -19.72 12.98
N LEU A 227 3.24 -18.79 12.04
CA LEU A 227 2.79 -19.13 10.68
C LEU A 227 3.75 -20.14 10.02
N ASP A 228 5.05 -20.01 10.26
CA ASP A 228 6.07 -20.88 9.68
C ASP A 228 5.96 -22.31 10.23
N ASP A 229 5.79 -22.47 11.55
CA ASP A 229 5.60 -23.78 12.19
C ASP A 229 4.34 -24.49 11.65
N CYS A 230 3.23 -23.75 11.52
CA CYS A 230 1.98 -24.29 10.97
C CYS A 230 2.12 -24.68 9.49
N LEU A 231 2.87 -23.90 8.69
CA LEU A 231 3.13 -24.20 7.29
C LEU A 231 4.05 -25.42 7.13
N GLU A 232 5.06 -25.54 7.99
CA GLU A 232 5.97 -26.69 7.99
C GLU A 232 5.23 -27.97 8.38
N ALA A 233 4.40 -27.93 9.42
CA ALA A 233 3.56 -29.05 9.83
C ALA A 233 2.60 -29.49 8.71
N TYR A 234 1.99 -28.53 8.00
CA TYR A 234 1.18 -28.82 6.81
C TYR A 234 2.00 -29.47 5.69
N GLY A 235 3.19 -28.93 5.41
CA GLY A 235 4.09 -29.48 4.39
C GLY A 235 4.43 -30.96 4.64
N ARG A 236 4.84 -31.29 5.88
CA ARG A 236 5.15 -32.66 6.27
C ARG A 236 3.95 -33.62 6.21
N ALA A 237 2.73 -33.11 6.29
CA ALA A 237 1.52 -33.93 6.24
C ALA A 237 1.03 -34.22 4.81
N VAL A 238 1.46 -33.42 3.83
CA VAL A 238 1.03 -33.51 2.42
C VAL A 238 2.08 -34.17 1.52
N GLU A 239 3.33 -34.29 1.99
CA GLU A 239 4.40 -35.11 1.39
C GLU A 239 4.14 -36.62 1.53
#